data_AF-R7H454-F1
#
_entry.id   AF-R7H454-F1
#
_cell.length_a   1.000
_cell.length_b   1.000
_cell.length_c   1.000
_cell.angle_alpha   90.00
_cell.angle_beta   90.00
_cell.angle_gamma   90.00
#
_symmetry.space_group_name_H-M   'P 1'
#
loop_
_entity.id
_entity.type
_entity.pdbx_description
1 polymer ?
#
loop_
_entity_poly.entity_id
_entity_poly.type
_entity_poly.pdbx_seq_one_letter_code
_entity_poly.pdbx_strand_id
1 'polypeptide(L)'
;MCVAFGALFFSSCSKDDDAENDNGGVVINPDKNLPDPTGTVTLNIMIGDDENKRVDINGFGTIQINSAYNFVGYDYNYSFVSLGKMKGLGNVTAIPQDGWNRSVAVNPGDGYVVRCKRYYSDELYIYARLYVVSEIAGTSGGIIGYTIKCQAPFVFAPKFTESSLEFDADENLTKELTFVNPTNVTVKSKPDWCEVQATEKGFKVTATPNYINTERSGIIEFENAEGSTSVSVKQKKSDNPKFEAGNGTETEPYIIATAAQLDEVRNFPSACFELSKDIDLSSYLNSNSSGWTPIKDFTGKFDGKKHTIKGLWISLSSINYVGLFANIQSSSGNKRASVSNLFVNISKKGITGGSRVGGICGSLSNGNIENCMVTGDISGYQYVGGIVGVGGEWNNDISSISQCASSGNIIATDGKVGGILGYRYGLCSIENCYSIANVKAEGSYSSSVYGIGYSAENCYFAGTISDTGDVYPIGVYNTNSYYDSEKTKISWKEGALTTKQMKQQASFQGWDFDKIWTIQEGVDYPKLRSLQK
;
A
#
# COMPACT_ATOMS: atom_id res chain seq x y z
N MET A 1 -24.23 -30.35 -11.28
CA MET A 1 -23.43 -30.76 -10.10
C MET A 1 -23.81 -29.83 -8.96
N CYS A 2 -24.73 -30.27 -8.11
CA CYS A 2 -25.07 -29.58 -6.86
C CYS A 2 -23.95 -29.85 -5.84
N VAL A 3 -23.45 -28.81 -5.17
CA VAL A 3 -22.56 -28.97 -4.01
C VAL A 3 -23.28 -28.38 -2.80
N ALA A 4 -23.52 -29.25 -1.82
CA ALA A 4 -24.31 -29.04 -0.63
C ALA A 4 -23.51 -28.30 0.45
N PHE A 5 -24.14 -27.32 1.10
CA PHE A 5 -23.69 -26.76 2.37
C PHE A 5 -24.20 -27.64 3.51
N GLY A 6 -23.28 -28.29 4.23
CA GLY A 6 -23.57 -29.05 5.43
C GLY A 6 -23.70 -28.14 6.64
N ALA A 7 -24.94 -27.95 7.12
CA ALA A 7 -25.22 -27.40 8.44
C ALA A 7 -25.09 -28.54 9.47
N LEU A 8 -24.16 -28.38 10.43
CA LEU A 8 -24.03 -29.27 11.57
C LEU A 8 -25.04 -28.84 12.66
N PHE A 9 -26.14 -29.59 12.74
CA PHE A 9 -27.02 -29.62 13.89
C PHE A 9 -26.37 -30.46 15.00
N PHE A 10 -26.17 -29.89 16.19
CA PHE A 10 -26.01 -30.69 17.40
C PHE A 10 -27.34 -30.73 18.16
N SER A 11 -27.83 -31.95 18.30
CA SER A 11 -29.03 -32.37 19.00
C SER A 11 -28.92 -32.11 20.51
N SER A 12 -30.04 -31.66 21.05
CA SER A 12 -30.38 -31.46 22.46
C SER A 12 -30.11 -32.65 23.36
N CYS A 13 -29.68 -32.36 24.60
CA CYS A 13 -30.14 -33.06 25.79
C CYS A 13 -30.50 -32.03 26.87
N SER A 14 -31.72 -32.19 27.37
CA SER A 14 -32.46 -31.40 28.35
C SER A 14 -31.77 -31.22 29.69
N LYS A 15 -31.91 -30.03 30.28
CA LYS A 15 -32.75 -29.86 31.48
C LYS A 15 -33.05 -28.38 31.72
N ASP A 16 -34.30 -28.18 32.12
CA ASP A 16 -34.92 -26.93 32.54
C ASP A 16 -34.02 -26.12 33.48
N ASP A 17 -33.95 -24.82 33.25
CA ASP A 17 -34.16 -23.80 34.28
C ASP A 17 -34.44 -22.46 33.59
N ASP A 18 -35.38 -21.73 34.16
CA ASP A 18 -36.16 -20.65 33.57
C ASP A 18 -35.35 -19.52 32.93
N ALA A 19 -35.72 -19.17 31.70
CA ALA A 19 -35.25 -17.97 31.02
C ALA A 19 -35.88 -16.72 31.66
N GLU A 20 -35.07 -15.97 32.43
CA GLU A 20 -35.31 -14.54 32.60
C GLU A 20 -34.77 -13.80 31.37
N ASN A 21 -35.64 -13.00 30.77
CA ASN A 21 -35.32 -12.08 29.68
C ASN A 21 -34.23 -11.08 30.13
N ASP A 22 -32.98 -11.32 29.76
CA ASP A 22 -31.85 -10.45 30.08
C ASP A 22 -31.80 -9.23 29.14
N ASN A 23 -32.72 -8.29 29.41
CA ASN A 23 -32.75 -6.97 28.80
C ASN A 23 -31.69 -6.07 29.44
N GLY A 24 -30.42 -6.20 29.05
CA GLY A 24 -29.41 -5.11 29.00
C GLY A 24 -29.33 -4.12 30.17
N GLY A 25 -29.67 -4.53 31.39
CA GLY A 25 -29.66 -3.71 32.59
C GLY A 25 -28.60 -4.20 33.57
N VAL A 26 -27.96 -3.26 34.28
CA VAL A 26 -26.96 -3.54 35.32
C VAL A 26 -27.62 -4.35 36.44
N VAL A 27 -27.50 -5.68 36.41
CA VAL A 27 -27.87 -6.53 37.54
C VAL A 27 -26.68 -6.60 38.50
N ILE A 28 -26.46 -5.55 39.29
CA ILE A 28 -25.74 -5.70 40.55
C ILE A 28 -26.74 -6.42 41.46
N ASN A 29 -26.42 -7.65 41.86
CA ASN A 29 -27.18 -8.35 42.90
C ASN A 29 -26.37 -8.23 44.20
N PRO A 30 -26.44 -7.07 44.89
CA PRO A 30 -25.50 -6.74 45.97
C PRO A 30 -25.69 -7.63 47.20
N ASP A 31 -26.80 -8.37 47.29
CA ASP A 31 -27.19 -9.11 48.49
C ASP A 31 -26.87 -10.61 48.44
N LYS A 32 -26.50 -11.15 47.27
CA LYS A 32 -26.08 -12.56 47.14
C LYS A 32 -24.60 -12.73 47.45
N ASN A 33 -24.26 -13.70 48.28
CA ASN A 33 -22.86 -14.13 48.47
C ASN A 33 -22.41 -14.92 47.24
N LEU A 34 -21.64 -14.29 46.36
CA LEU A 34 -21.02 -14.92 45.21
C LEU A 34 -19.56 -15.32 45.53
N PRO A 35 -19.08 -16.48 45.06
CA PRO A 35 -17.69 -16.87 45.27
C PRO A 35 -16.74 -15.88 44.60
N ASP A 36 -15.53 -15.76 45.13
CA ASP A 36 -14.48 -14.99 44.47
C ASP A 36 -14.15 -15.62 43.12
N PRO A 37 -13.92 -14.79 42.09
CA PRO A 37 -13.57 -15.27 40.77
C PRO A 37 -12.17 -15.87 40.72
N THR A 38 -11.94 -16.78 39.78
CA THR A 38 -10.63 -17.40 39.56
C THR A 38 -9.54 -16.34 39.33
N GLY A 39 -8.37 -16.50 39.96
CA GLY A 39 -7.28 -15.52 39.86
C GLY A 39 -7.39 -14.33 40.81
N THR A 40 -8.34 -14.37 41.77
CA THR A 40 -8.40 -13.37 42.85
C THR A 40 -7.16 -13.45 43.74
N VAL A 41 -6.57 -12.30 44.03
CA VAL A 41 -5.50 -12.11 45.01
C VAL A 41 -5.98 -11.20 46.13
N THR A 42 -5.37 -11.34 47.32
CA THR A 42 -5.59 -10.43 48.44
C THR A 42 -4.38 -9.52 48.61
N LEU A 43 -4.61 -8.22 48.64
CA LEU A 43 -3.61 -7.17 48.73
C LEU A 43 -3.82 -6.38 50.03
N ASN A 44 -2.72 -6.05 50.71
CA ASN A 44 -2.75 -5.06 51.79
C ASN A 44 -2.13 -3.77 51.26
N ILE A 45 -2.93 -2.72 51.11
CA ILE A 45 -2.47 -1.44 50.57
C ILE A 45 -2.43 -0.43 51.71
N MET A 46 -1.23 0.08 52.03
CA MET A 46 -0.99 1.02 53.11
C MET A 46 -1.28 2.45 52.68
N ILE A 47 -1.79 3.28 53.59
CA ILE A 47 -2.12 4.68 53.31
C ILE A 47 -0.85 5.54 53.29
N GLY A 48 -0.73 6.36 52.25
CA GLY A 48 0.21 7.46 52.17
C GLY A 48 0.71 7.68 50.75
N ASP A 49 1.47 8.75 50.54
CA ASP A 49 1.85 9.22 49.20
C ASP A 49 3.24 8.76 48.74
N ASP A 50 4.01 8.12 49.62
CA ASP A 50 5.37 7.64 49.35
C ASP A 50 5.40 6.46 48.36
N GLU A 51 6.47 6.34 47.57
CA GLU A 51 6.59 5.30 46.54
C GLU A 51 6.53 3.87 47.11
N ASN A 52 7.01 3.67 48.34
CA ASN A 52 7.01 2.37 49.03
C ASN A 52 5.61 1.87 49.41
N LYS A 53 4.57 2.70 49.24
CA LYS A 53 3.17 2.38 49.58
C LYS A 53 2.33 2.04 48.34
N ARG A 54 2.96 2.04 47.17
CA ARG A 54 2.38 1.62 45.91
C ARG A 54 2.34 0.10 45.81
N VAL A 55 1.31 -0.44 45.18
CA VAL A 55 1.14 -1.88 44.95
C VAL A 55 1.01 -2.15 43.47
N ASP A 56 1.95 -2.95 42.96
CA ASP A 56 1.95 -3.44 41.59
C ASP A 56 1.05 -4.66 41.46
N ILE A 57 0.03 -4.55 40.62
CA ILE A 57 -0.89 -5.64 40.28
C ILE A 57 -0.39 -6.26 38.97
N ASN A 58 -0.04 -7.54 39.05
CA ASN A 58 0.43 -8.30 37.88
C ASN A 58 -0.60 -8.26 36.74
N GLY A 59 -0.13 -8.01 35.52
CA GLY A 59 -1.00 -7.89 34.34
C GLY A 59 -1.85 -6.62 34.26
N PHE A 60 -1.73 -5.70 35.22
CA PHE A 60 -2.48 -4.44 35.24
C PHE A 60 -1.56 -3.22 35.39
N GLY A 61 -0.94 -3.05 36.56
CA GLY A 61 -0.15 -1.84 36.85
C GLY A 61 -0.26 -1.45 38.32
N THR A 62 0.14 -0.22 38.61
CA THR A 62 0.43 0.24 39.97
C THR A 62 -0.68 1.12 40.52
N ILE A 63 -1.25 0.75 41.66
CA ILE A 63 -2.25 1.55 42.39
C ILE A 63 -1.79 1.87 43.82
N GLN A 64 -2.42 2.85 44.45
CA GLN A 64 -2.09 3.34 45.78
C GLN A 64 -3.34 3.86 46.49
N ILE A 65 -3.28 3.95 47.83
CA ILE A 65 -4.24 4.69 48.65
C ILE A 65 -3.52 5.92 49.19
N ASN A 66 -3.90 7.10 48.71
CA ASN A 66 -3.24 8.35 49.07
C ASN A 66 -3.57 8.77 50.52
N SER A 67 -2.88 9.79 51.04
CA SER A 67 -3.08 10.29 52.41
C SER A 67 -4.49 10.84 52.67
N ALA A 68 -5.29 11.07 51.62
CA ALA A 68 -6.69 11.48 51.68
C ALA A 68 -7.67 10.30 51.58
N TYR A 69 -7.20 9.05 51.78
CA TYR A 69 -8.00 7.83 51.77
C TYR A 69 -8.69 7.54 50.42
N ASN A 70 -8.09 7.96 49.31
CA ASN A 70 -8.60 7.68 47.97
C ASN A 70 -7.73 6.67 47.23
N PHE A 71 -8.37 5.77 46.48
CA PHE A 71 -7.68 5.05 45.42
C PHE A 71 -7.15 6.04 44.39
N VAL A 72 -5.87 5.91 44.03
CA VAL A 72 -5.19 6.66 42.97
C VAL A 72 -4.29 5.71 42.19
N GLY A 73 -4.01 6.06 40.93
CA GLY A 73 -2.99 5.38 40.13
C GLY A 73 -1.61 5.99 40.32
N TYR A 74 -0.59 5.28 39.84
CA TYR A 74 0.79 5.81 39.80
C TYR A 74 0.92 7.08 38.97
N ASP A 75 0.19 7.15 37.85
CA ASP A 75 0.18 8.30 36.94
C ASP A 75 -1.25 8.71 36.55
N TYR A 76 -1.36 9.63 35.57
CA TYR A 76 -2.64 10.17 35.12
C TYR A 76 -3.45 9.24 34.21
N ASN A 77 -3.02 8.00 33.99
CA ASN A 77 -3.66 7.06 33.06
C ASN A 77 -4.71 6.19 33.74
N TYR A 78 -4.82 6.28 35.07
CA TYR A 78 -5.75 5.48 35.86
C TYR A 78 -7.06 6.24 36.09
N SER A 79 -8.15 5.49 36.12
CA SER A 79 -9.45 6.00 36.57
C SER A 79 -10.22 4.90 37.28
N PHE A 80 -11.10 5.30 38.18
CA PHE A 80 -11.82 4.42 39.09
C PHE A 80 -13.32 4.74 39.07
N VAL A 81 -14.14 3.73 39.30
CA VAL A 81 -15.57 3.86 39.60
C VAL A 81 -15.86 3.10 40.89
N SER A 82 -16.51 3.75 41.84
CA SER A 82 -17.11 3.05 43.00
C SER A 82 -18.46 2.49 42.59
N LEU A 83 -18.67 1.21 42.89
CA LEU A 83 -19.94 0.51 42.70
C LEU A 83 -20.79 0.47 43.98
N GLY A 84 -20.27 1.04 45.08
CA GLY A 84 -20.91 1.03 46.38
C GLY A 84 -20.86 -0.34 47.07
N LYS A 85 -21.70 -0.49 48.11
CA LYS A 85 -21.73 -1.64 49.02
C LYS A 85 -22.08 -2.94 48.29
N MET A 86 -21.32 -4.00 48.59
CA MET A 86 -21.58 -5.36 48.11
C MET A 86 -21.03 -6.42 49.06
N LYS A 87 -21.32 -7.70 48.79
CA LYS A 87 -20.91 -8.83 49.67
C LYS A 87 -19.53 -9.41 49.37
N GLY A 88 -18.96 -9.16 48.19
CA GLY A 88 -17.65 -9.67 47.81
C GLY A 88 -17.24 -9.33 46.38
N LEU A 89 -16.03 -9.74 45.99
CA LEU A 89 -15.47 -9.43 44.66
C LEU A 89 -16.28 -10.08 43.52
N GLY A 90 -16.88 -11.25 43.78
CA GLY A 90 -17.77 -11.93 42.83
C GLY A 90 -18.98 -11.11 42.42
N ASN A 91 -19.37 -10.09 43.19
CA ASN A 91 -20.48 -9.19 42.87
C ASN A 91 -20.08 -8.04 41.91
N VAL A 92 -18.79 -7.86 41.60
CA VAL A 92 -18.34 -6.94 40.56
C VAL A 92 -18.43 -7.66 39.21
N THR A 93 -19.59 -7.57 38.56
CA THR A 93 -19.93 -8.34 37.35
C THR A 93 -20.02 -7.52 36.07
N ALA A 94 -19.72 -6.23 36.12
CA ALA A 94 -19.73 -5.34 34.95
C ALA A 94 -18.64 -4.27 35.03
N ILE A 95 -18.20 -3.79 33.87
CA ILE A 95 -17.35 -2.62 33.73
C ILE A 95 -18.25 -1.41 33.41
N PRO A 96 -18.26 -0.36 34.24
CA PRO A 96 -19.09 0.83 33.99
C PRO A 96 -18.68 1.58 32.72
N GLN A 97 -19.67 2.09 31.99
CA GLN A 97 -19.45 2.94 30.82
C GLN A 97 -19.04 4.36 31.23
N ASP A 98 -19.64 4.88 32.31
CA ASP A 98 -19.47 6.26 32.77
C ASP A 98 -19.12 6.32 34.27
N GLY A 99 -18.87 7.52 34.80
CA GLY A 99 -18.57 7.74 36.22
C GLY A 99 -17.10 7.56 36.61
N TRP A 100 -16.21 7.50 35.63
CA TRP A 100 -14.77 7.35 35.82
C TRP A 100 -14.14 8.61 36.43
N ASN A 101 -13.51 8.45 37.60
CA ASN A 101 -12.83 9.52 38.33
C ASN A 101 -11.34 9.19 38.52
N ARG A 102 -10.47 10.21 38.56
CA ARG A 102 -9.04 9.99 38.82
C ARG A 102 -8.75 9.42 40.20
N SER A 103 -9.64 9.70 41.15
CA SER A 103 -9.54 9.23 42.51
C SER A 103 -10.92 9.00 43.08
N VAL A 104 -11.09 7.95 43.89
CA VAL A 104 -12.35 7.63 44.58
C VAL A 104 -12.07 7.23 46.03
N ALA A 105 -12.95 7.63 46.95
CA ALA A 105 -12.81 7.29 48.36
C ALA A 105 -12.87 5.78 48.58
N VAL A 106 -11.98 5.27 49.44
CA VAL A 106 -11.91 3.85 49.81
C VAL A 106 -12.81 3.61 51.02
N ASN A 107 -13.81 2.74 50.88
CA ASN A 107 -14.73 2.38 51.95
C ASN A 107 -14.79 0.86 52.12
N PRO A 108 -14.69 0.32 53.35
CA PRO A 108 -14.86 -1.12 53.59
C PRO A 108 -16.23 -1.63 53.14
N GLY A 109 -16.25 -2.78 52.47
CA GLY A 109 -17.45 -3.40 51.92
C GLY A 109 -17.89 -2.83 50.56
N ASP A 110 -17.19 -1.83 50.01
CA ASP A 110 -17.47 -1.33 48.66
C ASP A 110 -16.67 -2.09 47.60
N GLY A 111 -17.26 -2.25 46.42
CA GLY A 111 -16.56 -2.72 45.23
C GLY A 111 -16.25 -1.60 44.25
N TYR A 112 -15.21 -1.83 43.44
CA TYR A 112 -14.69 -0.84 42.51
C TYR A 112 -14.26 -1.51 41.21
N VAL A 113 -14.28 -0.72 40.12
CA VAL A 113 -13.59 -1.05 38.89
C VAL A 113 -12.55 0.02 38.63
N VAL A 114 -11.34 -0.40 38.25
CA VAL A 114 -10.26 0.48 37.85
C VAL A 114 -9.85 0.17 36.41
N ARG A 115 -9.55 1.20 35.64
CA ARG A 115 -8.97 1.11 34.29
C ARG A 115 -7.65 1.85 34.20
N CYS A 116 -6.74 1.36 33.36
CA CYS A 116 -5.48 2.04 33.03
C CYS A 116 -5.36 2.17 31.51
N LYS A 117 -5.13 3.40 31.02
CA LYS A 117 -4.99 3.71 29.59
C LYS A 117 -3.61 3.34 29.05
N ARG A 118 -3.55 2.67 27.90
CA ARG A 118 -2.29 2.38 27.18
C ARG A 118 -2.19 3.22 25.91
N TYR A 119 -1.04 3.85 25.67
CA TYR A 119 -0.83 4.78 24.54
C TYR A 119 -0.11 4.16 23.33
N TYR A 120 0.44 2.95 23.50
CA TYR A 120 1.28 2.28 22.48
C TYR A 120 0.87 0.83 22.26
N SER A 121 -0.42 0.52 22.46
CA SER A 121 -0.98 -0.82 22.31
C SER A 121 -2.28 -0.73 21.53
N ASP A 122 -2.61 -1.81 20.82
CA ASP A 122 -3.92 -1.99 20.16
C ASP A 122 -5.08 -2.03 21.20
N GLU A 123 -4.72 -2.28 22.45
CA GLU A 123 -5.59 -2.25 23.64
C GLU A 123 -5.63 -0.83 24.23
N LEU A 124 -6.80 -0.18 24.23
CA LEU A 124 -6.90 1.17 24.79
C LEU A 124 -6.87 1.17 26.33
N TYR A 125 -7.54 0.20 26.95
CA TYR A 125 -7.67 0.08 28.40
C TYR A 125 -7.51 -1.36 28.85
N ILE A 126 -6.80 -1.53 29.96
CA ILE A 126 -6.84 -2.73 30.80
C ILE A 126 -7.67 -2.43 32.04
N TYR A 127 -8.30 -3.45 32.62
CA TYR A 127 -9.23 -3.32 33.74
C TYR A 127 -8.85 -4.26 34.89
N ALA A 128 -9.18 -3.85 36.11
CA ALA A 128 -9.20 -4.70 37.29
C ALA A 128 -10.47 -4.42 38.11
N ARG A 129 -10.93 -5.44 38.84
CA ARG A 129 -12.00 -5.27 39.85
C ARG A 129 -11.43 -5.41 41.25
N LEU A 130 -11.93 -4.59 42.16
CA LEU A 130 -11.50 -4.51 43.55
C LEU A 130 -12.69 -4.65 44.49
N TYR A 131 -12.46 -5.22 45.66
CA TYR A 131 -13.41 -5.26 46.77
C TYR A 131 -12.66 -5.01 48.09
N VAL A 132 -13.08 -3.99 48.84
CA VAL A 132 -12.43 -3.61 50.10
C VAL A 132 -12.98 -4.50 51.20
N VAL A 133 -12.14 -5.38 51.76
CA VAL A 133 -12.55 -6.36 52.77
C VAL A 133 -12.66 -5.70 54.14
N SER A 134 -11.60 -5.00 54.57
CA SER A 134 -11.50 -4.43 55.91
C SER A 134 -10.44 -3.34 56.00
N GLU A 135 -10.57 -2.50 57.02
CA GLU A 135 -9.52 -1.58 57.46
C GLU A 135 -8.39 -2.34 58.16
N ILE A 136 -7.17 -1.82 58.02
CA ILE A 136 -6.00 -2.26 58.77
C ILE A 136 -5.75 -1.21 59.86
N ALA A 137 -5.92 -1.59 61.12
CA ALA A 137 -5.67 -0.72 62.26
C ALA A 137 -4.18 -0.72 62.65
N GLY A 138 -3.64 0.46 62.91
CA GLY A 138 -2.32 0.64 63.48
C GLY A 138 -2.32 0.44 64.98
N THR A 139 -1.12 0.40 65.56
CA THR A 139 -0.92 0.22 67.01
C THR A 139 -1.53 1.34 67.86
N SER A 140 -1.79 2.51 67.28
CA SER A 140 -2.46 3.66 67.91
C SER A 140 -3.98 3.71 67.66
N GLY A 141 -4.56 2.69 67.01
CA GLY A 141 -6.00 2.61 66.72
C GLY A 141 -6.46 3.38 65.48
N GLY A 142 -5.57 4.12 64.81
CA GLY A 142 -5.87 4.78 63.52
C GLY A 142 -5.82 3.80 62.34
N ILE A 143 -6.53 4.10 61.26
CA ILE A 143 -6.51 3.31 60.03
C ILE A 143 -5.19 3.60 59.29
N ILE A 144 -4.40 2.55 59.04
CA ILE A 144 -3.09 2.66 58.37
C ILE A 144 -3.08 2.02 56.98
N GLY A 145 -4.13 1.30 56.60
CA GLY A 145 -4.25 0.65 55.29
C GLY A 145 -5.57 -0.07 55.13
N TYR A 146 -5.73 -0.78 54.01
CA TYR A 146 -6.90 -1.58 53.70
C TYR A 146 -6.50 -2.94 53.13
N THR A 147 -7.24 -3.98 53.49
CA THR A 147 -7.17 -5.30 52.85
C THR A 147 -8.18 -5.34 51.70
N ILE A 148 -7.70 -5.65 50.49
CA ILE A 148 -8.45 -5.56 49.24
C ILE A 148 -8.34 -6.89 48.49
N LYS A 149 -9.47 -7.44 48.05
CA LYS A 149 -9.48 -8.49 47.04
C LYS A 149 -9.43 -7.86 45.66
N CYS A 150 -8.56 -8.38 44.80
CA CYS A 150 -8.35 -7.87 43.46
C CYS A 150 -8.31 -9.02 42.46
N GLN A 151 -8.92 -8.83 41.29
CA GLN A 151 -8.70 -9.67 40.13
C GLN A 151 -8.28 -8.79 38.95
N ALA A 152 -7.17 -9.15 38.32
CA ALA A 152 -6.70 -8.55 37.09
C ALA A 152 -6.02 -9.60 36.19
N PRO A 153 -6.19 -9.52 34.86
CA PRO A 153 -7.09 -8.60 34.16
C PRO A 153 -8.57 -8.95 34.43
N PHE A 154 -9.43 -7.94 34.50
CA PHE A 154 -10.88 -8.11 34.56
C PHE A 154 -11.45 -7.96 33.15
N VAL A 155 -11.70 -9.09 32.49
CA VAL A 155 -12.12 -9.14 31.08
C VAL A 155 -13.36 -10.01 30.93
N PHE A 156 -14.11 -9.75 29.86
CA PHE A 156 -15.27 -10.52 29.43
C PHE A 156 -15.03 -11.00 28.00
N ALA A 157 -15.68 -12.08 27.60
CA ALA A 157 -15.70 -12.46 26.19
C ALA A 157 -16.24 -11.28 25.35
N PRO A 158 -15.56 -10.89 24.26
CA PRO A 158 -15.91 -9.70 23.50
C PRO A 158 -17.29 -9.85 22.85
N LYS A 159 -18.15 -8.85 23.01
CA LYS A 159 -19.49 -8.80 22.42
C LYS A 159 -19.83 -7.38 21.99
N PHE A 160 -20.34 -7.24 20.77
CA PHE A 160 -20.70 -5.95 20.18
C PHE A 160 -22.21 -5.80 20.03
N THR A 161 -22.66 -4.54 20.02
CA THR A 161 -24.06 -4.16 19.80
C THR A 161 -24.53 -4.48 18.38
N GLU A 162 -23.63 -4.37 17.42
CA GLU A 162 -23.83 -4.70 16.01
C GLU A 162 -23.06 -5.99 15.67
N SER A 163 -23.65 -6.85 14.83
CA SER A 163 -22.95 -8.02 14.26
C SER A 163 -22.47 -7.78 12.82
N SER A 164 -22.86 -6.65 12.22
CA SER A 164 -22.45 -6.26 10.87
C SER A 164 -22.39 -4.75 10.69
N LEU A 165 -21.48 -4.28 9.82
CA LEU A 165 -21.42 -2.89 9.36
C LEU A 165 -21.53 -2.84 7.85
N GLU A 166 -22.31 -1.89 7.33
CA GLU A 166 -22.44 -1.63 5.89
C GLU A 166 -22.00 -0.19 5.58
N PHE A 167 -21.10 -0.03 4.62
CA PHE A 167 -20.55 1.25 4.17
C PHE A 167 -21.04 1.59 2.76
N ASP A 168 -21.20 2.89 2.48
CA ASP A 168 -21.39 3.36 1.11
C ASP A 168 -20.05 3.28 0.35
N ALA A 169 -20.09 3.55 -0.96
CA ALA A 169 -18.92 3.39 -1.80
C ALA A 169 -17.81 4.41 -1.45
N ASP A 170 -18.12 5.69 -1.41
CA ASP A 170 -17.16 6.78 -1.26
C ASP A 170 -17.55 7.84 -0.21
N GLU A 171 -18.71 7.69 0.40
CA GLU A 171 -19.21 8.53 1.50
C GLU A 171 -19.55 7.67 2.73
N ASN A 172 -19.79 8.31 3.89
CA ASN A 172 -20.18 7.61 5.13
C ASN A 172 -19.29 6.40 5.49
N LEU A 173 -17.99 6.54 5.26
CA LEU A 173 -17.02 5.45 5.35
C LEU A 173 -16.60 5.10 6.77
N THR A 174 -17.11 5.80 7.77
CA THR A 174 -16.72 5.63 9.17
C THR A 174 -17.93 5.28 10.01
N LYS A 175 -17.82 4.21 10.80
CA LYS A 175 -18.86 3.75 11.72
C LYS A 175 -18.28 3.38 13.08
N GLU A 176 -19.05 3.63 14.13
CA GLU A 176 -18.72 3.20 15.49
C GLU A 176 -19.25 1.79 15.73
N LEU A 177 -18.40 0.94 16.29
CA LEU A 177 -18.69 -0.42 16.73
C LEU A 177 -18.58 -0.45 18.25
N THR A 178 -19.72 -0.46 18.94
CA THR A 178 -19.77 -0.31 20.40
C THR A 178 -19.89 -1.66 21.09
N PHE A 179 -19.15 -1.84 22.19
CA PHE A 179 -19.26 -3.01 23.04
C PHE A 179 -20.63 -3.10 23.72
N VAL A 180 -21.15 -4.32 23.90
CA VAL A 180 -22.25 -4.56 24.84
C VAL A 180 -21.77 -4.32 26.27
N ASN A 181 -20.61 -4.90 26.61
CA ASN A 181 -19.92 -4.68 27.88
C ASN A 181 -18.47 -4.26 27.59
N PRO A 182 -17.97 -3.15 28.17
CA PRO A 182 -16.58 -2.74 27.95
C PRO A 182 -15.64 -3.89 28.33
N THR A 183 -14.64 -4.13 27.49
CA THR A 183 -13.60 -5.09 27.80
C THR A 183 -12.36 -4.79 26.98
N ASN A 184 -11.23 -5.38 27.38
CA ASN A 184 -10.01 -5.26 26.61
C ASN A 184 -10.02 -6.28 25.47
N VAL A 185 -9.71 -5.84 24.25
CA VAL A 185 -9.85 -6.60 23.02
C VAL A 185 -8.79 -6.19 22.02
N THR A 186 -8.22 -7.17 21.33
CA THR A 186 -7.29 -6.96 20.23
C THR A 186 -7.96 -7.28 18.90
N VAL A 187 -7.65 -6.50 17.87
CA VAL A 187 -8.04 -6.79 16.49
C VAL A 187 -7.11 -7.87 15.95
N LYS A 188 -7.64 -9.08 15.77
CA LYS A 188 -6.88 -10.23 15.27
C LYS A 188 -6.61 -10.13 13.78
N SER A 189 -7.65 -9.79 13.01
CA SER A 189 -7.59 -9.66 11.57
C SER A 189 -8.65 -8.67 11.08
N LYS A 190 -8.39 -8.05 9.94
CA LYS A 190 -9.32 -7.13 9.27
C LYS A 190 -9.05 -7.13 7.76
N PRO A 191 -10.04 -6.79 6.93
CA PRO A 191 -9.80 -6.57 5.50
C PRO A 191 -8.83 -5.40 5.28
N ASP A 192 -8.02 -5.44 4.23
CA ASP A 192 -7.04 -4.38 3.91
C ASP A 192 -7.70 -3.03 3.60
N TRP A 193 -8.96 -3.06 3.16
CA TRP A 193 -9.78 -1.88 2.92
C TRP A 193 -10.48 -1.34 4.17
N CYS A 194 -10.25 -1.91 5.36
CA CYS A 194 -10.74 -1.41 6.63
C CYS A 194 -9.59 -0.99 7.54
N GLU A 195 -9.76 0.14 8.22
CA GLU A 195 -8.98 0.56 9.38
C GLU A 195 -9.83 0.45 10.64
N VAL A 196 -9.26 -0.06 11.72
CA VAL A 196 -9.96 -0.28 12.98
C VAL A 196 -9.15 0.40 14.07
N GLN A 197 -9.75 1.40 14.71
CA GLN A 197 -9.11 2.20 15.75
C GLN A 197 -9.88 2.04 17.06
N ALA A 198 -9.19 1.72 18.15
CA ALA A 198 -9.83 1.62 19.46
C ALA A 198 -10.40 2.97 19.92
N THR A 199 -11.58 2.93 20.52
CA THR A 199 -12.26 4.07 21.15
C THR A 199 -12.64 3.73 22.59
N GLU A 200 -13.08 4.71 23.38
CA GLU A 200 -13.43 4.46 24.79
C GLU A 200 -14.58 3.45 24.97
N LYS A 201 -15.44 3.31 23.96
CA LYS A 201 -16.64 2.46 24.01
C LYS A 201 -16.58 1.24 23.08
N GLY A 202 -15.49 1.07 22.34
CA GLY A 202 -15.38 0.03 21.31
C GLY A 202 -14.32 0.35 20.27
N PHE A 203 -14.73 0.37 19.01
CA PHE A 203 -13.86 0.65 17.88
C PHE A 203 -14.54 1.57 16.89
N LYS A 204 -13.74 2.41 16.25
CA LYS A 204 -14.10 3.16 15.06
C LYS A 204 -13.58 2.38 13.86
N VAL A 205 -14.48 1.95 12.99
CA VAL A 205 -14.15 1.23 11.75
C VAL A 205 -14.28 2.20 10.58
N THR A 206 -13.21 2.36 9.81
CA THR A 206 -13.18 3.22 8.63
C THR A 206 -12.86 2.41 7.38
N ALA A 207 -13.74 2.40 6.39
CA ALA A 207 -13.50 1.80 5.09
C ALA A 207 -12.73 2.76 4.16
N THR A 208 -11.87 2.23 3.29
CA THR A 208 -11.33 3.01 2.17
C THR A 208 -12.39 3.17 1.08
N PRO A 209 -12.39 4.26 0.30
CA PRO A 209 -13.34 4.41 -0.79
C PRO A 209 -13.31 3.24 -1.79
N ASN A 210 -14.48 2.87 -2.29
CA ASN A 210 -14.68 1.88 -3.32
C ASN A 210 -14.89 2.54 -4.68
N TYR A 211 -13.90 2.41 -5.56
CA TYR A 211 -13.93 3.00 -6.90
C TYR A 211 -14.28 1.99 -8.00
N ILE A 212 -14.80 0.80 -7.65
CA ILE A 212 -15.11 -0.27 -8.61
C ILE A 212 -16.60 -0.65 -8.58
N ASN A 213 -17.07 -1.35 -9.61
CA ASN A 213 -18.48 -1.78 -9.78
C ASN A 213 -18.82 -3.06 -8.98
N THR A 214 -18.02 -3.41 -7.99
CA THR A 214 -18.22 -4.64 -7.22
C THR A 214 -18.28 -4.32 -5.74
N GLU A 215 -19.21 -4.98 -5.05
CA GLU A 215 -19.31 -4.90 -3.59
C GLU A 215 -18.10 -5.58 -2.95
N ARG A 216 -17.68 -5.06 -1.79
CA ARG A 216 -16.65 -5.68 -0.97
C ARG A 216 -17.31 -6.29 0.25
N SER A 217 -16.82 -7.45 0.68
CA SER A 217 -17.25 -8.09 1.91
C SER A 217 -16.03 -8.61 2.64
N GLY A 218 -16.10 -8.63 3.96
CA GLY A 218 -15.02 -9.09 4.80
C GLY A 218 -15.48 -9.32 6.24
N ILE A 219 -14.55 -9.79 7.07
CA ILE A 219 -14.78 -10.05 8.47
C ILE A 219 -13.66 -9.37 9.25
N ILE A 220 -14.03 -8.66 10.32
CA ILE A 220 -13.09 -8.20 11.33
C ILE A 220 -13.17 -9.16 12.50
N GLU A 221 -12.05 -9.76 12.87
CA GLU A 221 -11.94 -10.70 13.97
C GLU A 221 -11.34 -10.01 15.20
N PHE A 222 -11.94 -10.30 16.35
CA PHE A 222 -11.56 -9.73 17.64
C PHE A 222 -11.34 -10.85 18.64
N GLU A 223 -10.33 -10.72 19.51
CA GLU A 223 -10.08 -11.72 20.55
C GLU A 223 -9.51 -11.12 21.83
N ASN A 224 -9.70 -11.86 22.92
CA ASN A 224 -9.02 -11.67 24.20
C ASN A 224 -8.88 -13.02 24.92
N ALA A 225 -8.43 -13.00 26.18
CA ALA A 225 -8.20 -14.21 26.98
C ALA A 225 -9.47 -15.04 27.25
N GLU A 226 -10.66 -14.44 27.17
CA GLU A 226 -11.95 -15.09 27.48
C GLU A 226 -12.66 -15.61 26.22
N GLY A 227 -12.19 -15.26 25.02
CA GLY A 227 -12.73 -15.77 23.76
C GLY A 227 -12.54 -14.85 22.57
N SER A 228 -13.21 -15.19 21.47
CA SER A 228 -13.19 -14.42 20.22
C SER A 228 -14.60 -14.11 19.72
N THR A 229 -14.69 -13.07 18.90
CA THR A 229 -15.92 -12.68 18.20
C THR A 229 -15.58 -12.05 16.86
N SER A 230 -16.57 -11.87 16.00
CA SER A 230 -16.36 -11.27 14.68
C SER A 230 -17.50 -10.38 14.26
N VAL A 231 -17.19 -9.41 13.39
CA VAL A 231 -18.16 -8.49 12.79
C VAL A 231 -18.02 -8.57 11.28
N SER A 232 -19.14 -8.81 10.59
CA SER A 232 -19.17 -8.81 9.13
C SER A 232 -19.17 -7.38 8.61
N VAL A 233 -18.33 -7.06 7.64
CA VAL A 233 -18.29 -5.75 7.00
C VAL A 233 -18.63 -5.87 5.52
N LYS A 234 -19.48 -4.97 5.03
CA LYS A 234 -19.87 -4.87 3.63
C LYS A 234 -19.70 -3.45 3.14
N GLN A 235 -19.31 -3.30 1.88
CA GLN A 235 -19.22 -2.00 1.23
C GLN A 235 -19.89 -2.07 -0.14
N LYS A 236 -20.76 -1.10 -0.41
CA LYS A 236 -21.44 -1.00 -1.70
C LYS A 236 -20.46 -0.76 -2.83
N LYS A 237 -20.85 -1.16 -4.03
CA LYS A 237 -20.17 -0.81 -5.27
C LYS A 237 -20.30 0.68 -5.59
N SER A 238 -19.39 1.22 -6.39
CA SER A 238 -19.46 2.59 -6.89
C SER A 238 -20.53 2.74 -7.98
N ASP A 239 -21.31 3.82 -7.92
CA ASP A 239 -22.21 4.23 -9.00
C ASP A 239 -21.44 4.78 -10.22
N ASN A 240 -20.21 5.28 -10.00
CA ASN A 240 -19.33 5.81 -11.03
C ASN A 240 -17.95 5.13 -10.94
N PRO A 241 -17.83 3.85 -11.35
CA PRO A 241 -16.61 3.08 -11.20
C PRO A 241 -15.47 3.67 -12.04
N LYS A 242 -14.34 3.96 -11.38
CA LYS A 242 -13.10 4.46 -11.99
C LYS A 242 -12.22 3.34 -12.54
N PHE A 243 -12.41 2.12 -12.03
CA PHE A 243 -11.68 0.92 -12.45
C PHE A 243 -12.61 -0.28 -12.52
N GLU A 244 -12.20 -1.33 -13.23
CA GLU A 244 -13.00 -2.55 -13.39
C GLU A 244 -13.03 -3.37 -12.09
N ALA A 245 -11.87 -3.51 -11.45
CA ALA A 245 -11.67 -4.29 -10.23
C ALA A 245 -10.43 -3.82 -9.48
N GLY A 246 -10.18 -4.40 -8.30
CA GLY A 246 -9.03 -4.12 -7.45
C GLY A 246 -9.23 -2.93 -6.49
N ASN A 247 -8.23 -2.74 -5.63
CA ASN A 247 -8.17 -1.63 -4.66
C ASN A 247 -6.88 -0.80 -4.78
N GLY A 248 -6.05 -1.08 -5.80
CA GLY A 248 -4.83 -0.33 -6.08
C GLY A 248 -3.63 -0.73 -5.22
N THR A 249 -3.74 -1.80 -4.44
CA THR A 249 -2.61 -2.39 -3.69
C THR A 249 -1.77 -3.30 -4.58
N GLU A 250 -0.60 -3.74 -4.10
CA GLU A 250 0.25 -4.66 -4.86
C GLU A 250 -0.39 -6.05 -5.05
N THR A 251 -1.20 -6.50 -4.10
CA THR A 251 -1.89 -7.79 -4.13
C THR A 251 -3.21 -7.73 -4.91
N GLU A 252 -3.85 -6.56 -4.95
CA GLU A 252 -5.08 -6.33 -5.72
C GLU A 252 -4.99 -5.01 -6.53
N PRO A 253 -4.17 -4.97 -7.60
CA PRO A 253 -4.02 -3.80 -8.45
C PRO A 253 -5.35 -3.37 -9.08
N TYR A 254 -5.49 -2.07 -9.37
CA TYR A 254 -6.62 -1.60 -10.16
C TYR A 254 -6.56 -2.15 -11.59
N ILE A 255 -7.66 -2.76 -12.02
CA ILE A 255 -7.78 -3.36 -13.35
C ILE A 255 -8.32 -2.32 -14.33
N ILE A 256 -7.56 -2.08 -15.41
CA ILE A 256 -7.89 -1.13 -16.47
C ILE A 256 -8.31 -1.90 -17.72
N ALA A 257 -9.49 -1.55 -18.23
CA ALA A 257 -10.12 -2.15 -19.41
C ALA A 257 -10.51 -1.09 -20.46
N THR A 258 -10.51 0.21 -20.14
CA THR A 258 -10.93 1.25 -21.07
C THR A 258 -10.00 2.46 -21.06
N ALA A 259 -10.09 3.28 -22.10
CA ALA A 259 -9.35 4.54 -22.18
C ALA A 259 -9.68 5.50 -21.04
N ALA A 260 -10.95 5.56 -20.62
CA ALA A 260 -11.37 6.40 -19.48
C ALA A 260 -10.76 5.91 -18.16
N GLN A 261 -10.72 4.59 -17.92
CA GLN A 261 -10.06 4.03 -16.73
C GLN A 261 -8.54 4.22 -16.75
N LEU A 262 -7.91 4.17 -17.93
CA LEU A 262 -6.50 4.55 -18.09
C LEU A 262 -6.28 6.03 -17.76
N ASP A 263 -7.24 6.89 -18.12
CA ASP A 263 -7.19 8.31 -17.79
C ASP A 263 -7.26 8.58 -16.29
N GLU A 264 -8.03 7.77 -15.54
CA GLU A 264 -8.17 7.84 -14.08
C GLU A 264 -6.87 7.56 -13.32
N VAL A 265 -5.87 6.91 -13.93
CA VAL A 265 -4.55 6.66 -13.30
C VAL A 265 -3.92 7.95 -12.78
N ARG A 266 -4.16 9.09 -13.45
CA ARG A 266 -3.67 10.41 -13.02
C ARG A 266 -4.14 10.85 -11.63
N ASN A 267 -5.26 10.29 -11.16
CA ASN A 267 -5.85 10.60 -9.86
C ASN A 267 -5.35 9.67 -8.74
N PHE A 268 -4.57 8.64 -9.08
CA PHE A 268 -4.07 7.61 -8.18
C PHE A 268 -2.58 7.30 -8.42
N PRO A 269 -1.69 8.31 -8.40
CA PRO A 269 -0.32 8.17 -8.91
C PRO A 269 0.54 7.15 -8.16
N SER A 270 0.19 6.78 -6.92
CA SER A 270 0.93 5.82 -6.09
C SER A 270 0.33 4.42 -6.06
N ALA A 271 -0.79 4.18 -6.75
CA ALA A 271 -1.46 2.89 -6.76
C ALA A 271 -0.79 1.89 -7.74
N CYS A 272 -1.17 0.61 -7.63
CA CYS A 272 -0.79 -0.43 -8.57
C CYS A 272 -1.89 -0.63 -9.61
N PHE A 273 -1.51 -0.84 -10.87
CA PHE A 273 -2.42 -0.97 -12.00
C PHE A 273 -2.03 -2.14 -12.89
N GLU A 274 -3.03 -2.82 -13.43
CA GLU A 274 -2.87 -3.83 -14.47
C GLU A 274 -3.81 -3.58 -15.64
N LEU A 275 -3.32 -3.74 -16.88
CA LEU A 275 -4.21 -3.81 -18.03
C LEU A 275 -4.84 -5.20 -18.12
N SER A 276 -6.13 -5.27 -18.44
CA SER A 276 -6.85 -6.53 -18.73
C SER A 276 -7.07 -6.81 -20.21
N LYS A 277 -6.85 -5.80 -21.06
CA LYS A 277 -6.95 -5.88 -22.52
C LYS A 277 -6.23 -4.72 -23.18
N ASP A 278 -6.06 -4.81 -24.49
CA ASP A 278 -5.56 -3.71 -25.31
C ASP A 278 -6.49 -2.48 -25.19
N ILE A 279 -5.90 -1.29 -25.04
CA ILE A 279 -6.59 -0.02 -24.87
C ILE A 279 -6.44 0.82 -26.14
N ASP A 280 -7.57 1.23 -26.73
CA ASP A 280 -7.60 2.12 -27.90
C ASP A 280 -7.91 3.56 -27.48
N LEU A 281 -6.94 4.46 -27.67
CA LEU A 281 -7.10 5.89 -27.38
C LEU A 281 -7.69 6.69 -28.55
N SER A 282 -7.83 6.10 -29.74
CA SER A 282 -8.16 6.86 -30.96
C SER A 282 -9.50 7.59 -30.91
N SER A 283 -10.52 6.96 -30.32
CA SER A 283 -11.86 7.56 -30.14
C SER A 283 -11.98 8.37 -28.84
N TYR A 284 -11.09 8.11 -27.87
CA TYR A 284 -11.04 8.85 -26.61
C TYR A 284 -10.43 10.24 -26.79
N LEU A 285 -9.38 10.34 -27.61
CA LEU A 285 -8.66 11.59 -27.84
C LEU A 285 -9.38 12.49 -28.85
N ASN A 286 -9.81 13.66 -28.38
CA ASN A 286 -10.44 14.68 -29.23
C ASN A 286 -9.45 15.18 -30.30
N SER A 287 -9.84 15.16 -31.57
CA SER A 287 -8.98 15.56 -32.69
C SER A 287 -8.53 17.02 -32.65
N ASN A 288 -9.29 17.88 -31.96
CA ASN A 288 -9.05 19.32 -31.83
C ASN A 288 -8.30 19.70 -30.55
N SER A 289 -7.83 18.73 -29.77
CA SER A 289 -6.99 18.96 -28.58
C SER A 289 -5.50 18.78 -28.89
N SER A 290 -4.66 18.86 -27.85
CA SER A 290 -3.24 18.48 -27.91
C SER A 290 -3.01 16.97 -27.73
N GLY A 291 -4.06 16.15 -27.79
CA GLY A 291 -3.96 14.71 -27.62
C GLY A 291 -3.96 14.29 -26.15
N TRP A 292 -3.19 13.24 -25.84
CA TRP A 292 -3.07 12.73 -24.48
C TRP A 292 -2.36 13.73 -23.58
N THR A 293 -2.92 13.97 -22.40
CA THR A 293 -2.25 14.77 -21.35
C THR A 293 -1.39 13.83 -20.50
N PRO A 294 -0.04 13.96 -20.50
CA PRO A 294 0.85 13.08 -19.76
C PRO A 294 0.48 12.93 -18.28
N ILE A 295 0.55 11.71 -17.76
CA ILE A 295 0.32 11.42 -16.33
C ILE A 295 1.52 11.93 -15.52
N LYS A 296 1.28 12.83 -14.57
CA LYS A 296 2.34 13.45 -13.77
C LYS A 296 2.60 12.69 -12.48
N ASP A 297 3.84 12.77 -12.01
CA ASP A 297 4.27 12.34 -10.67
C ASP A 297 3.92 10.89 -10.34
N PHE A 298 4.02 10.01 -11.33
CA PHE A 298 3.69 8.61 -11.14
C PHE A 298 4.73 7.94 -10.24
N THR A 299 4.24 7.38 -9.12
CA THR A 299 5.04 6.75 -8.07
C THR A 299 4.66 5.29 -7.81
N GLY A 300 3.62 4.80 -8.46
CA GLY A 300 3.06 3.47 -8.31
C GLY A 300 3.68 2.43 -9.24
N LYS A 301 2.92 1.35 -9.49
CA LYS A 301 3.30 0.26 -10.41
C LYS A 301 2.27 0.13 -11.52
N PHE A 302 2.72 0.07 -12.76
CA PHE A 302 1.86 -0.12 -13.92
C PHE A 302 2.33 -1.33 -14.72
N ASP A 303 1.60 -2.44 -14.65
CA ASP A 303 1.89 -3.65 -15.42
C ASP A 303 0.93 -3.74 -16.60
N GLY A 304 1.48 -3.62 -17.81
CA GLY A 304 0.74 -3.73 -19.05
C GLY A 304 0.22 -5.14 -19.31
N LYS A 305 0.66 -6.18 -18.58
CA LYS A 305 0.28 -7.59 -18.78
C LYS A 305 0.36 -8.04 -20.25
N LYS A 306 1.35 -7.51 -20.98
CA LYS A 306 1.57 -7.70 -22.43
C LYS A 306 0.48 -7.12 -23.34
N HIS A 307 -0.37 -6.24 -22.83
CA HIS A 307 -1.36 -5.51 -23.60
C HIS A 307 -0.78 -4.27 -24.27
N THR A 308 -1.51 -3.80 -25.29
CA THR A 308 -1.14 -2.65 -26.09
C THR A 308 -2.03 -1.45 -25.80
N ILE A 309 -1.42 -0.29 -25.52
CA ILE A 309 -2.07 1.01 -25.64
C ILE A 309 -1.81 1.50 -27.08
N LYS A 310 -2.86 1.62 -27.88
CA LYS A 310 -2.79 2.05 -29.29
C LYS A 310 -3.50 3.38 -29.51
N GLY A 311 -3.08 4.09 -30.56
CA GLY A 311 -3.68 5.37 -30.93
C GLY A 311 -3.19 6.54 -30.09
N LEU A 312 -2.13 6.37 -29.28
CA LEU A 312 -1.53 7.44 -28.50
C LEU A 312 -1.01 8.54 -29.44
N TRP A 313 -1.30 9.80 -29.14
CA TRP A 313 -0.62 10.94 -29.76
C TRP A 313 -0.62 12.12 -28.80
N ILE A 314 0.41 12.96 -28.92
CA ILE A 314 0.61 14.14 -28.08
C ILE A 314 1.16 15.26 -28.96
N SER A 315 0.57 16.44 -28.87
CA SER A 315 1.02 17.64 -29.59
C SER A 315 1.23 18.81 -28.65
N LEU A 316 2.40 18.81 -28.00
CA LEU A 316 2.78 19.73 -26.94
C LEU A 316 4.20 20.31 -27.17
N SER A 317 4.48 20.80 -28.38
CA SER A 317 5.82 21.20 -28.85
C SER A 317 6.59 22.21 -27.98
N SER A 318 5.92 22.95 -27.08
CA SER A 318 6.54 23.91 -26.16
C SER A 318 6.57 23.43 -24.69
N ILE A 319 6.10 22.21 -24.42
CA ILE A 319 5.97 21.67 -23.06
C ILE A 319 7.02 20.59 -22.86
N ASN A 320 7.65 20.64 -21.69
CA ASN A 320 8.61 19.64 -21.27
C ASN A 320 7.93 18.44 -20.62
N TYR A 321 8.64 17.32 -20.48
CA TYR A 321 8.16 16.10 -19.82
C TYR A 321 6.96 15.48 -20.56
N VAL A 322 7.25 14.96 -21.76
CA VAL A 322 6.23 14.43 -22.66
C VAL A 322 6.39 12.92 -22.85
N GLY A 323 5.29 12.20 -22.70
CA GLY A 323 5.14 10.75 -22.88
C GLY A 323 3.77 10.29 -22.38
N LEU A 324 3.53 8.97 -22.34
CA LEU A 324 2.35 8.43 -21.64
C LEU A 324 2.31 8.96 -20.19
N PHE A 325 3.47 8.92 -19.54
CA PHE A 325 3.77 9.58 -18.27
C PHE A 325 4.67 10.80 -18.51
N ALA A 326 4.43 11.91 -17.81
CA ALA A 326 5.37 13.03 -17.79
C ALA A 326 6.67 12.59 -17.09
N ASN A 327 6.51 11.99 -15.91
CA ASN A 327 7.59 11.54 -15.05
C ASN A 327 7.17 10.28 -14.26
N ILE A 328 8.13 9.35 -14.14
CA ILE A 328 8.04 8.17 -13.27
C ILE A 328 9.14 8.33 -12.22
N GLN A 329 8.75 8.35 -10.94
CA GLN A 329 9.66 8.64 -9.85
C GLN A 329 9.42 7.80 -8.60
N SER A 330 10.44 7.55 -7.78
CA SER A 330 10.26 6.85 -6.49
C SER A 330 9.35 7.64 -5.55
N SER A 331 8.55 6.94 -4.73
CA SER A 331 7.90 7.55 -3.56
C SER A 331 8.83 7.54 -2.35
N SER A 332 8.43 8.21 -1.26
CA SER A 332 9.05 8.05 0.05
C SER A 332 9.06 6.57 0.49
N GLY A 333 10.10 6.16 1.24
CA GLY A 333 10.18 4.82 1.83
C GLY A 333 10.78 3.73 0.93
N ASN A 334 11.70 4.09 0.01
CA ASN A 334 12.45 3.16 -0.87
C ASN A 334 11.58 2.35 -1.86
N LYS A 335 10.34 2.77 -2.12
CA LYS A 335 9.47 2.11 -3.11
C LYS A 335 9.71 2.73 -4.50
N ARG A 336 10.33 1.95 -5.39
CA ARG A 336 10.59 2.34 -6.78
C ARG A 336 9.33 2.20 -7.61
N ALA A 337 8.97 3.26 -8.33
CA ALA A 337 7.90 3.20 -9.31
C ALA A 337 8.31 2.35 -10.51
N SER A 338 7.35 1.67 -11.13
CA SER A 338 7.64 0.79 -12.25
C SER A 338 6.59 0.83 -13.36
N VAL A 339 7.04 0.74 -14.60
CA VAL A 339 6.20 0.41 -15.76
C VAL A 339 6.74 -0.85 -16.41
N SER A 340 5.91 -1.88 -16.53
CA SER A 340 6.34 -3.19 -17.04
C SER A 340 5.39 -3.76 -18.09
N ASN A 341 5.89 -4.66 -18.93
CA ASN A 341 5.12 -5.51 -19.85
C ASN A 341 4.11 -4.75 -20.74
N LEU A 342 4.50 -3.56 -21.22
CA LEU A 342 3.59 -2.64 -21.91
C LEU A 342 4.04 -2.40 -23.35
N PHE A 343 3.10 -2.56 -24.29
CA PHE A 343 3.28 -2.13 -25.67
C PHE A 343 2.58 -0.79 -25.89
N VAL A 344 3.28 0.19 -26.45
CA VAL A 344 2.71 1.49 -26.84
C VAL A 344 2.82 1.66 -28.35
N ASN A 345 1.68 1.80 -29.01
CA ASN A 345 1.56 2.05 -30.44
C ASN A 345 1.05 3.48 -30.66
N ILE A 346 1.99 4.36 -30.99
CA ILE A 346 1.76 5.77 -31.27
C ILE A 346 1.06 5.88 -32.63
N SER A 347 0.01 6.70 -32.69
CA SER A 347 -0.72 6.96 -33.93
C SER A 347 0.16 7.71 -34.95
N LYS A 348 -0.33 7.80 -36.19
CA LYS A 348 0.34 8.57 -37.26
C LYS A 348 0.54 10.06 -36.95
N LYS A 349 -0.16 10.62 -35.97
CA LYS A 349 0.05 12.00 -35.51
C LYS A 349 1.36 12.17 -34.72
N GLY A 350 1.91 11.09 -34.19
CA GLY A 350 3.16 11.08 -33.43
C GLY A 350 3.03 11.65 -32.01
N ILE A 351 4.17 11.70 -31.33
CA ILE A 351 4.39 12.46 -30.10
C ILE A 351 5.31 13.63 -30.43
N THR A 352 4.87 14.84 -30.12
CA THR A 352 5.67 16.07 -30.25
C THR A 352 5.74 16.82 -28.92
N GLY A 353 6.94 17.22 -28.51
CA GLY A 353 7.20 17.90 -27.24
C GLY A 353 8.33 18.93 -27.30
N GLY A 354 8.52 19.67 -26.22
CA GLY A 354 9.68 20.54 -26.01
C GLY A 354 10.90 19.72 -25.60
N SER A 355 11.33 19.84 -24.34
CA SER A 355 12.44 19.05 -23.79
C SER A 355 11.96 17.82 -23.01
N ARG A 356 12.76 16.76 -22.97
CA ARG A 356 12.48 15.50 -22.23
C ARG A 356 11.23 14.80 -22.79
N VAL A 357 11.40 14.19 -23.96
CA VAL A 357 10.32 13.53 -24.70
C VAL A 357 10.63 12.04 -24.83
N GLY A 358 9.71 11.19 -24.40
CA GLY A 358 9.82 9.74 -24.53
C GLY A 358 8.46 9.08 -24.82
N GLY A 359 8.46 7.88 -25.37
CA GLY A 359 7.23 7.15 -25.64
C GLY A 359 6.50 6.69 -24.38
N ILE A 360 7.27 6.20 -23.39
CA ILE A 360 6.74 5.81 -22.08
C ILE A 360 6.76 7.00 -21.13
N CYS A 361 7.92 7.64 -20.93
CA CYS A 361 7.99 8.83 -20.09
C CYS A 361 8.98 9.90 -20.55
N GLY A 362 8.69 11.14 -20.18
CA GLY A 362 9.62 12.25 -20.38
C GLY A 362 10.84 12.15 -19.46
N SER A 363 10.62 11.81 -18.18
CA SER A 363 11.69 11.67 -17.18
C SER A 363 11.52 10.42 -16.33
N LEU A 364 12.61 9.68 -16.13
CA LEU A 364 12.70 8.52 -15.24
C LEU A 364 13.69 8.81 -14.12
N SER A 365 13.23 8.78 -12.87
CA SER A 365 14.03 9.10 -11.69
C SER A 365 13.84 8.05 -10.60
N ASN A 366 14.88 7.26 -10.30
CA ASN A 366 14.78 6.15 -9.34
C ASN A 366 13.61 5.18 -9.65
N GLY A 367 13.23 5.08 -10.93
CA GLY A 367 12.17 4.19 -11.41
C GLY A 367 12.73 3.03 -12.24
N ASN A 368 11.86 2.07 -12.56
CA ASN A 368 12.16 0.94 -13.43
C ASN A 368 11.20 0.91 -14.64
N ILE A 369 11.74 0.74 -15.85
CA ILE A 369 10.94 0.43 -17.03
C ILE A 369 11.46 -0.88 -17.61
N GLU A 370 10.59 -1.88 -17.70
CA GLU A 370 10.97 -3.23 -18.13
C GLU A 370 10.00 -3.85 -19.12
N ASN A 371 10.49 -4.69 -20.04
CA ASN A 371 9.63 -5.44 -20.97
C ASN A 371 8.64 -4.55 -21.74
N CYS A 372 9.07 -3.35 -22.12
CA CYS A 372 8.22 -2.37 -22.81
C CYS A 372 8.66 -2.17 -24.25
N MET A 373 7.70 -1.93 -25.14
CA MET A 373 7.97 -1.61 -26.54
C MET A 373 7.20 -0.39 -26.99
N VAL A 374 7.89 0.56 -27.62
CA VAL A 374 7.27 1.74 -28.24
C VAL A 374 7.42 1.67 -29.75
N THR A 375 6.32 1.91 -30.46
CA THR A 375 6.29 1.97 -31.93
C THR A 375 5.64 3.27 -32.38
N GLY A 376 6.27 3.94 -33.34
CA GLY A 376 5.76 5.15 -33.98
C GLY A 376 6.65 6.38 -33.80
N ASP A 377 6.21 7.51 -34.34
CA ASP A 377 7.07 8.68 -34.49
C ASP A 377 7.08 9.58 -33.25
N ILE A 378 8.29 9.98 -32.82
CA ILE A 378 8.54 10.85 -31.68
C ILE A 378 9.48 11.97 -32.10
N SER A 379 9.07 13.21 -31.86
CA SER A 379 9.89 14.38 -32.10
C SER A 379 9.88 15.33 -30.90
N GLY A 380 11.00 16.00 -30.66
CA GLY A 380 11.07 17.05 -29.66
C GLY A 380 12.22 18.01 -29.89
N TYR A 381 12.25 19.08 -29.09
CA TYR A 381 13.34 20.05 -29.12
C TYR A 381 14.63 19.43 -28.57
N GLN A 382 14.61 18.95 -27.32
CA GLN A 382 15.79 18.44 -26.61
C GLN A 382 15.51 17.14 -25.84
N TYR A 383 16.50 16.26 -25.77
CA TYR A 383 16.47 15.03 -24.96
C TYR A 383 15.30 14.13 -25.34
N VAL A 384 15.38 13.58 -26.54
CA VAL A 384 14.32 12.77 -27.14
C VAL A 384 14.76 11.31 -27.13
N GLY A 385 13.96 10.44 -26.51
CA GLY A 385 14.20 9.00 -26.49
C GLY A 385 13.03 8.21 -27.03
N GLY A 386 13.27 7.01 -27.57
CA GLY A 386 12.18 6.12 -27.97
C GLY A 386 11.33 5.65 -26.79
N ILE A 387 11.96 5.41 -25.64
CA ILE A 387 11.29 4.99 -24.39
C ILE A 387 11.25 6.13 -23.38
N VAL A 388 12.43 6.69 -23.08
CA VAL A 388 12.62 7.69 -22.02
C VAL A 388 13.34 8.91 -22.57
N GLY A 389 12.82 10.12 -22.30
CA GLY A 389 13.52 11.35 -22.65
C GLY A 389 14.80 11.54 -21.83
N VAL A 390 14.67 11.60 -20.50
CA VAL A 390 15.78 11.76 -19.55
C VAL A 390 15.75 10.70 -18.46
N GLY A 391 16.92 10.13 -18.13
CA GLY A 391 17.09 9.11 -17.10
C GLY A 391 18.08 9.54 -16.01
N GLY A 392 17.72 9.22 -14.76
CA GLY A 392 18.49 9.52 -13.55
C GLY A 392 18.33 10.96 -13.04
N GLU A 393 18.74 11.19 -11.80
CA GLU A 393 18.82 12.50 -11.14
C GLU A 393 20.21 12.70 -10.50
N TRP A 394 20.45 13.89 -9.92
CA TRP A 394 21.74 14.25 -9.30
C TRP A 394 22.09 13.43 -8.05
N ASN A 395 21.16 12.64 -7.53
CA ASN A 395 21.40 11.78 -6.36
C ASN A 395 22.03 10.44 -6.78
N ASN A 396 22.44 9.63 -5.80
CA ASN A 396 23.02 8.31 -6.06
C ASN A 396 21.96 7.24 -6.41
N ASP A 397 20.72 7.63 -6.68
CA ASP A 397 19.66 6.68 -7.02
C ASP A 397 19.81 6.22 -8.47
N ILE A 398 19.54 4.93 -8.69
CA ILE A 398 19.73 4.29 -9.99
C ILE A 398 18.37 4.12 -10.66
N SER A 399 18.22 4.73 -11.84
CA SER A 399 17.13 4.41 -12.76
C SER A 399 17.50 3.20 -13.62
N SER A 400 16.53 2.38 -14.02
CA SER A 400 16.80 1.21 -14.86
C SER A 400 15.80 1.10 -16.02
N ILE A 401 16.35 0.82 -17.21
CA ILE A 401 15.60 0.50 -18.42
C ILE A 401 16.09 -0.87 -18.90
N SER A 402 15.24 -1.89 -18.89
CA SER A 402 15.66 -3.25 -19.22
C SER A 402 14.69 -3.96 -20.16
N GLN A 403 15.19 -4.81 -21.05
CA GLN A 403 14.34 -5.61 -21.95
C GLN A 403 13.32 -4.75 -22.73
N CYS A 404 13.74 -3.57 -23.17
CA CYS A 404 12.88 -2.62 -23.87
C CYS A 404 13.25 -2.47 -25.34
N ALA A 405 12.27 -2.06 -26.15
CA ALA A 405 12.47 -1.87 -27.58
C ALA A 405 11.77 -0.65 -28.18
N SER A 406 12.40 -0.02 -29.17
CA SER A 406 11.79 1.09 -29.90
C SER A 406 11.89 0.96 -31.42
N SER A 407 10.91 1.54 -32.11
CA SER A 407 10.86 1.65 -33.58
C SER A 407 10.05 2.87 -34.02
N GLY A 408 10.30 3.36 -35.23
CA GLY A 408 9.72 4.61 -35.75
C GLY A 408 10.80 5.67 -36.01
N ASN A 409 10.41 6.90 -36.29
CA ASN A 409 11.33 8.02 -36.41
C ASN A 409 11.46 8.73 -35.06
N ILE A 410 12.68 8.83 -34.54
CA ILE A 410 12.98 9.49 -33.26
C ILE A 410 13.89 10.68 -33.55
N ILE A 411 13.36 11.90 -33.40
CA ILE A 411 13.98 13.12 -33.90
C ILE A 411 14.12 14.16 -32.79
N ALA A 412 15.35 14.63 -32.54
CA ALA A 412 15.57 15.88 -31.80
C ALA A 412 15.90 17.02 -32.77
N THR A 413 15.17 18.13 -32.69
CA THR A 413 15.43 19.28 -33.56
C THR A 413 16.66 20.06 -33.13
N ASP A 414 17.02 20.03 -31.84
CA ASP A 414 18.22 20.70 -31.32
C ASP A 414 18.68 20.11 -29.99
N GLY A 415 19.45 19.02 -30.01
CA GLY A 415 20.01 18.46 -28.79
C GLY A 415 20.37 16.98 -28.92
N LYS A 416 20.25 16.27 -27.81
CA LYS A 416 20.56 14.84 -27.74
C LYS A 416 19.33 13.98 -28.03
N VAL A 417 19.55 12.89 -28.74
CA VAL A 417 18.51 11.91 -29.09
C VAL A 417 19.03 10.49 -28.94
N GLY A 418 18.16 9.59 -28.51
CA GLY A 418 18.49 8.19 -28.29
C GLY A 418 17.40 7.25 -28.78
N GLY A 419 17.78 6.11 -29.34
CA GLY A 419 16.79 5.08 -29.68
C GLY A 419 15.99 4.61 -28.47
N ILE A 420 16.61 4.46 -27.30
CA ILE A 420 15.95 4.08 -26.04
C ILE A 420 15.89 5.27 -25.08
N LEU A 421 17.04 5.87 -24.78
CA LEU A 421 17.19 6.97 -23.82
C LEU A 421 17.83 8.21 -24.48
N GLY A 422 17.13 9.34 -24.44
CA GLY A 422 17.60 10.59 -25.05
C GLY A 422 18.80 11.23 -24.35
N TYR A 423 18.73 11.36 -23.02
CA TYR A 423 19.84 11.89 -22.23
C TYR A 423 19.92 11.27 -20.84
N ARG A 424 21.14 11.04 -20.38
CA ARG A 424 21.43 10.57 -19.04
C ARG A 424 21.86 11.75 -18.18
N TYR A 425 21.05 12.08 -17.19
CA TYR A 425 21.31 13.16 -16.24
C TYR A 425 22.04 12.63 -14.99
N GLY A 426 21.62 11.46 -14.50
CA GLY A 426 22.17 10.79 -13.31
C GLY A 426 22.65 9.36 -13.60
N LEU A 427 22.60 8.47 -12.61
CA LEU A 427 22.80 7.04 -12.84
C LEU A 427 21.56 6.41 -13.50
N CYS A 428 21.75 5.84 -14.70
CA CYS A 428 20.71 5.10 -15.41
C CYS A 428 21.34 3.90 -16.12
N SER A 429 20.90 2.68 -15.80
CA SER A 429 21.29 1.47 -16.54
C SER A 429 20.36 1.24 -17.73
N ILE A 430 20.94 0.76 -18.84
CA ILE A 430 20.20 0.29 -20.02
C ILE A 430 20.72 -1.11 -20.34
N GLU A 431 19.88 -2.12 -20.17
CA GLU A 431 20.29 -3.52 -20.27
C GLU A 431 19.34 -4.33 -21.15
N ASN A 432 19.87 -5.22 -21.98
CA ASN A 432 19.07 -6.13 -22.80
C ASN A 432 18.03 -5.39 -23.68
N CYS A 433 18.37 -4.22 -24.21
CA CYS A 433 17.44 -3.40 -25.01
C CYS A 433 17.81 -3.40 -26.49
N TYR A 434 16.85 -3.09 -27.37
CA TYR A 434 17.16 -2.90 -28.78
C TYR A 434 16.38 -1.77 -29.44
N SER A 435 16.97 -1.14 -30.44
CA SER A 435 16.28 -0.13 -31.25
C SER A 435 16.47 -0.43 -32.73
N ILE A 436 15.36 -0.40 -33.46
CA ILE A 436 15.33 -0.47 -34.94
C ILE A 436 14.84 0.86 -35.54
N ALA A 437 14.83 1.92 -34.73
CA ALA A 437 14.32 3.23 -35.09
C ALA A 437 15.26 3.99 -36.05
N ASN A 438 14.69 4.93 -36.81
CA ASN A 438 15.47 5.95 -37.49
C ASN A 438 15.74 7.08 -36.49
N VAL A 439 16.98 7.19 -36.03
CA VAL A 439 17.38 8.16 -34.99
C VAL A 439 18.12 9.33 -35.63
N LYS A 440 17.61 10.55 -35.43
CA LYS A 440 18.15 11.76 -36.07
C LYS A 440 18.22 12.95 -35.11
N ALA A 441 19.34 13.65 -35.10
CA ALA A 441 19.39 15.02 -34.59
C ALA A 441 19.54 16.00 -35.76
N GLU A 442 18.82 17.13 -35.68
CA GLU A 442 18.83 18.18 -36.71
C GLU A 442 19.58 19.46 -36.27
N GLY A 443 19.97 19.51 -34.99
CA GLY A 443 20.58 20.67 -34.33
C GLY A 443 22.01 20.99 -34.77
N SER A 444 22.61 21.96 -34.10
CA SER A 444 24.00 22.39 -34.34
C SER A 444 25.04 21.42 -33.74
N TYR A 445 26.34 21.66 -33.97
CA TYR A 445 27.50 20.83 -33.61
C TYR A 445 27.60 20.30 -32.16
N SER A 446 26.76 20.74 -31.22
CA SER A 446 26.68 20.23 -29.84
C SER A 446 25.64 19.12 -29.64
N SER A 447 24.95 18.69 -30.71
CA SER A 447 24.09 17.52 -30.72
C SER A 447 24.90 16.23 -30.57
N SER A 448 24.24 15.21 -30.03
CA SER A 448 24.77 13.85 -30.03
C SER A 448 23.63 12.88 -30.27
N VAL A 449 23.88 11.89 -31.12
CA VAL A 449 22.90 10.86 -31.47
C VAL A 449 23.38 9.51 -30.95
N TYR A 450 22.52 8.84 -30.19
CA TYR A 450 22.75 7.51 -29.66
C TYR A 450 21.77 6.52 -30.29
N GLY A 451 22.24 5.40 -30.83
CA GLY A 451 21.33 4.35 -31.31
C GLY A 451 20.54 3.69 -30.17
N ILE A 452 21.10 3.67 -28.95
CA ILE A 452 20.44 3.20 -27.72
C ILE A 452 20.37 4.30 -26.68
N GLY A 453 21.51 4.75 -26.16
CA GLY A 453 21.61 5.75 -25.10
C GLY A 453 23.05 5.95 -24.67
N TYR A 454 23.29 6.76 -23.64
CA TYR A 454 24.67 7.11 -23.23
C TYR A 454 25.52 5.89 -22.83
N SER A 455 24.92 4.94 -22.10
CA SER A 455 25.55 3.68 -21.67
C SER A 455 24.63 2.51 -21.95
N ALA A 456 25.15 1.40 -22.47
CA ALA A 456 24.34 0.23 -22.85
C ALA A 456 25.06 -1.10 -22.58
N GLU A 457 24.33 -2.09 -22.09
CA GLU A 457 24.82 -3.44 -21.82
C GLU A 457 23.91 -4.48 -22.47
N ASN A 458 24.50 -5.45 -23.18
CA ASN A 458 23.76 -6.49 -23.91
C ASN A 458 22.67 -5.90 -24.83
N CYS A 459 22.95 -4.78 -25.49
CA CYS A 459 21.99 -4.08 -26.33
C CYS A 459 22.34 -4.17 -27.82
N TYR A 460 21.35 -3.96 -28.70
CA TYR A 460 21.65 -3.79 -30.12
C TYR A 460 20.89 -2.68 -30.84
N PHE A 461 21.52 -2.10 -31.86
CA PHE A 461 20.90 -1.12 -32.74
C PHE A 461 20.92 -1.58 -34.20
N ALA A 462 19.76 -1.64 -34.85
CA ALA A 462 19.64 -2.05 -36.26
C ALA A 462 18.81 -1.06 -37.11
N GLY A 463 18.72 0.18 -36.66
CA GLY A 463 18.08 1.29 -37.38
C GLY A 463 19.06 2.14 -38.19
N THR A 464 18.55 3.23 -38.78
CA THR A 464 19.42 4.26 -39.38
C THR A 464 19.76 5.34 -38.36
N ILE A 465 20.97 5.87 -38.42
CA ILE A 465 21.44 6.90 -37.49
C ILE A 465 22.09 8.03 -38.28
N SER A 466 21.73 9.28 -37.97
CA SER A 466 22.31 10.46 -38.65
C SER A 466 22.32 11.67 -37.73
N ASP A 467 23.42 12.41 -37.76
CA ASP A 467 23.63 13.67 -37.02
C ASP A 467 24.47 14.63 -37.87
N THR A 468 24.49 15.88 -37.45
CA THR A 468 25.49 16.91 -37.82
C THR A 468 26.66 16.98 -36.81
N GLY A 469 26.50 16.40 -35.61
CA GLY A 469 27.48 16.29 -34.52
C GLY A 469 28.02 14.86 -34.28
N ASP A 470 28.09 14.45 -33.00
CA ASP A 470 28.69 13.18 -32.57
C ASP A 470 27.72 11.99 -32.70
N VAL A 471 28.11 10.98 -33.48
CA VAL A 471 27.32 9.78 -33.71
C VAL A 471 27.85 8.58 -32.91
N TYR A 472 26.98 7.95 -32.13
CA TYR A 472 27.23 6.71 -31.39
C TYR A 472 26.15 5.68 -31.72
N PRO A 473 26.42 4.71 -32.62
CA PRO A 473 25.45 3.68 -32.98
C PRO A 473 24.87 2.86 -31.82
N ILE A 474 25.56 2.82 -30.67
CA ILE A 474 25.06 2.23 -29.42
C ILE A 474 25.02 3.31 -28.33
N GLY A 475 26.21 3.66 -27.82
CA GLY A 475 26.42 4.58 -26.72
C GLY A 475 27.90 4.93 -26.58
N VAL A 476 28.22 5.84 -25.65
CA VAL A 476 29.62 6.20 -25.34
C VAL A 476 30.31 5.05 -24.62
N TYR A 477 29.63 4.48 -23.63
CA TYR A 477 30.07 3.30 -22.91
C TYR A 477 29.18 2.13 -23.30
N ASN A 478 29.77 1.04 -23.74
CA ASN A 478 29.00 -0.13 -24.11
C ASN A 478 29.74 -1.42 -23.75
N THR A 479 28.99 -2.43 -23.34
CA THR A 479 29.49 -3.77 -23.02
C THR A 479 28.62 -4.79 -23.74
N ASN A 480 29.24 -5.76 -24.42
CA ASN A 480 28.55 -6.82 -25.17
C ASN A 480 27.41 -6.30 -26.06
N SER A 481 27.60 -5.14 -26.70
CA SER A 481 26.54 -4.47 -27.44
C SER A 481 26.96 -4.25 -28.89
N TYR A 482 26.00 -4.37 -29.81
CA TYR A 482 26.30 -4.51 -31.23
C TYR A 482 25.36 -3.70 -32.11
N TYR A 483 25.85 -3.23 -33.26
CA TYR A 483 25.01 -2.51 -34.21
C TYR A 483 25.24 -2.97 -35.65
N ASP A 484 24.19 -2.81 -36.46
CA ASP A 484 24.24 -3.14 -37.87
C ASP A 484 24.99 -2.04 -38.66
N SER A 485 26.22 -2.37 -39.06
CA SER A 485 27.13 -1.46 -39.77
C SER A 485 26.64 -1.08 -41.17
N GLU A 486 25.84 -1.92 -41.82
CA GLU A 486 25.29 -1.65 -43.16
C GLU A 486 24.12 -0.67 -43.07
N LYS A 487 23.29 -0.81 -42.03
CA LYS A 487 22.16 0.11 -41.75
C LYS A 487 22.64 1.48 -41.32
N THR A 488 23.62 1.52 -40.42
CA THR A 488 24.18 2.77 -39.88
C THR A 488 25.17 3.44 -40.83
N LYS A 489 25.73 2.68 -41.79
CA LYS A 489 26.84 3.11 -42.65
C LYS A 489 28.11 3.47 -41.86
N ILE A 490 28.26 2.87 -40.68
CA ILE A 490 29.40 3.07 -39.78
C ILE A 490 29.99 1.68 -39.50
N SER A 491 31.28 1.48 -39.73
CA SER A 491 31.92 0.17 -39.54
C SER A 491 33.16 0.20 -38.63
N TRP A 492 33.56 1.40 -38.19
CA TRP A 492 34.83 1.63 -37.48
C TRP A 492 34.67 1.84 -35.97
N LYS A 493 33.44 1.84 -35.44
CA LYS A 493 33.19 1.90 -33.99
C LYS A 493 32.96 0.50 -33.42
N GLU A 494 33.35 0.30 -32.17
CA GLU A 494 33.16 -0.95 -31.43
C GLU A 494 31.70 -1.42 -31.45
N GLY A 495 31.50 -2.74 -31.58
CA GLY A 495 30.18 -3.36 -31.72
C GLY A 495 29.67 -3.47 -33.16
N ALA A 496 30.44 -3.03 -34.16
CA ALA A 496 30.05 -3.15 -35.57
C ALA A 496 29.92 -4.61 -35.99
N LEU A 497 28.75 -5.00 -36.48
CA LEU A 497 28.51 -6.28 -37.15
C LEU A 497 27.84 -6.03 -38.52
N THR A 498 28.10 -6.90 -39.49
CA THR A 498 27.35 -6.91 -40.76
C THR A 498 25.90 -7.33 -40.52
N THR A 499 24.98 -7.03 -41.44
CA THR A 499 23.58 -7.49 -41.32
C THR A 499 23.52 -9.01 -41.21
N LYS A 500 24.43 -9.73 -41.90
CA LYS A 500 24.52 -11.19 -41.80
C LYS A 500 24.92 -11.65 -40.40
N GLN A 501 25.96 -11.05 -39.81
CA GLN A 501 26.42 -11.41 -38.45
C GLN A 501 25.39 -11.05 -37.39
N MET A 502 24.68 -9.93 -37.55
CA MET A 502 23.60 -9.51 -36.66
C MET A 502 22.41 -10.51 -36.61
N LYS A 503 22.35 -11.45 -37.55
CA LYS A 503 21.34 -12.53 -37.61
C LYS A 503 21.89 -13.89 -37.20
N GLN A 504 23.05 -13.92 -36.54
CA GLN A 504 23.70 -15.14 -36.06
C GLN A 504 23.86 -15.08 -34.56
N GLN A 505 23.32 -16.07 -33.83
CA GLN A 505 23.36 -16.13 -32.37
C GLN A 505 24.79 -16.06 -31.85
N ALA A 506 25.71 -16.76 -32.52
CA ALA A 506 27.12 -16.83 -32.16
C ALA A 506 27.86 -15.47 -32.19
N SER A 507 27.30 -14.45 -32.84
CA SER A 507 27.88 -13.09 -32.87
C SER A 507 27.66 -12.33 -31.56
N PHE A 508 26.68 -12.72 -30.75
CA PHE A 508 26.25 -12.00 -29.55
C PHE A 508 26.88 -12.62 -28.30
N GLN A 509 28.11 -12.21 -27.98
CA GLN A 509 28.86 -12.78 -26.87
C GLN A 509 28.29 -12.35 -25.52
N GLY A 510 28.14 -13.30 -24.60
CA GLY A 510 27.63 -13.04 -23.24
C GLY A 510 26.11 -12.89 -23.13
N TRP A 511 25.36 -13.05 -24.22
CA TRP A 511 23.90 -12.92 -24.23
C TRP A 511 23.22 -14.21 -23.78
N ASP A 512 22.15 -14.07 -22.97
CA ASP A 512 21.30 -15.17 -22.53
C ASP A 512 20.18 -15.43 -23.56
N PHE A 513 20.40 -16.39 -24.46
CA PHE A 513 19.39 -16.86 -25.42
C PHE A 513 18.44 -17.92 -24.86
N ASP A 514 18.65 -18.38 -23.63
CA ASP A 514 17.75 -19.34 -22.99
C ASP A 514 16.56 -18.62 -22.34
N LYS A 515 16.81 -17.47 -21.70
CA LYS A 515 15.81 -16.75 -20.89
C LYS A 515 15.41 -15.39 -21.44
N ILE A 516 16.32 -14.63 -22.06
CA ILE A 516 16.08 -13.23 -22.43
C ILE A 516 15.81 -13.09 -23.92
N TRP A 517 16.74 -13.60 -24.74
CA TRP A 517 16.72 -13.43 -26.18
C TRP A 517 16.28 -14.69 -26.92
N THR A 518 15.74 -14.52 -28.11
CA THR A 518 15.51 -15.59 -29.09
C THR A 518 15.89 -15.09 -30.47
N ILE A 519 16.37 -15.96 -31.34
CA ILE A 519 16.78 -15.61 -32.70
C ILE A 519 16.50 -16.77 -33.64
N GLN A 520 16.03 -16.47 -34.84
CA GLN A 520 15.94 -17.39 -35.95
C GLN A 520 17.15 -17.19 -36.86
N GLU A 521 18.12 -18.11 -36.77
CA GLU A 521 19.39 -18.08 -37.50
C GLU A 521 19.25 -17.70 -38.98
N GLY A 522 19.95 -16.63 -39.38
CA GLY A 522 19.97 -16.09 -40.73
C GLY A 522 18.71 -15.36 -41.18
N VAL A 523 17.65 -15.34 -40.37
CA VAL A 523 16.34 -14.76 -40.73
C VAL A 523 16.15 -13.40 -40.07
N ASP A 524 16.12 -13.35 -38.74
CA ASP A 524 15.84 -12.14 -37.96
C ASP A 524 16.99 -11.73 -37.04
N TYR A 525 16.91 -10.47 -36.59
CA TYR A 525 17.73 -9.99 -35.47
C TYR A 525 17.24 -10.63 -34.17
N PRO A 526 18.06 -10.67 -33.09
CA PRO A 526 17.60 -11.11 -31.79
C PRO A 526 16.31 -10.39 -31.35
N LYS A 527 15.38 -11.15 -30.80
CA LYS A 527 14.12 -10.65 -30.25
C LYS A 527 14.07 -10.94 -28.76
N LEU A 528 13.47 -10.03 -28.01
CA LEU A 528 13.20 -10.26 -26.60
C LEU A 528 12.02 -11.22 -26.46
N ARG A 529 12.21 -12.27 -25.64
CA ARG A 529 11.14 -13.24 -25.31
C ARG A 529 9.99 -12.57 -24.57
N SER A 530 10.30 -11.60 -23.71
CA SER A 530 9.29 -10.83 -22.97
C SER A 530 8.37 -10.00 -23.88
N LEU A 531 8.87 -9.59 -25.05
CA LEU A 531 8.13 -8.80 -26.05
C LEU A 531 7.39 -9.65 -27.09
N GLN A 532 7.43 -10.99 -27.01
CA GLN A 532 6.59 -11.85 -27.83
C GLN A 532 5.19 -11.96 -27.21
N LYS A 533 4.16 -11.72 -28.04
CA LYS A 533 2.75 -11.91 -27.70
C LYS A 533 2.33 -13.36 -27.84
#